data_AF-A0A815Z1C2-F1
#
_entry.id   AF-A0A815Z1C2-F1
#
_cell.length_a   1.000
_cell.length_b   1.000
_cell.length_c   1.000
_cell.angle_alpha   90.00
_cell.angle_beta   90.00
_cell.angle_gamma   90.00
#
_symmetry.space_group_name_H-M   'P 1'
#
loop_
_entity.id
_entity.type
_entity.pdbx_description
1 polymer ?
#
loop_
_entity_poly.entity_id
_entity_poly.type
_entity_poly.pdbx_seq_one_letter_code
_entity_poly.pdbx_strand_id
1 'polypeptide(L)'
;MDTKWDFSPELVFTKWKIFMERMNKIKELFSIANAFLKLEKVEIGGVKGRALSAEIFQIYEEFKDTFEKFSAKTYNPLDTKNTEFVDDIAHFHDIIDDLDRRIGRIANQAFADCNGLEAMFKLVNIFGSLLDRPKIHHVFAHNYSILIQQVEREMDDAKELFDRQMSYQEEHGSIQLDRNMTKVAGSLLWAEELKQRYTQPMEQFRQLENETTQTPEAKRIEEKYNELDQLIDKFIESLYKEWANNVSEASKFNLNQYLITRNPKNHLIHLNFHPQLETVLREVRYLEIKDRKDIPQAALDIYKDNDTYLQYINNLNYTIASYNKIRETVAEVEYPLIEQQLQTIDQQLSDAENKLTWSTSGIGEYILRTRTVVFDLEQRLQKSKNNILEIQSIMATWSKSPLYERSSARGGGGATEKQTSGDNLL
;
A
#
# COMPACT_ATOMS: atom_id res chain seq x y z
N MET A 1 13.00 -53.37 -75.97
CA MET A 1 11.78 -53.31 -75.14
C MET A 1 12.24 -53.45 -73.70
N ASP A 2 12.56 -52.33 -73.05
CA ASP A 2 12.93 -52.33 -71.63
C ASP A 2 11.65 -52.22 -70.80
N THR A 3 11.27 -53.31 -70.16
CA THR A 3 10.23 -53.29 -69.13
C THR A 3 10.75 -52.45 -67.97
N LYS A 4 10.19 -51.24 -67.82
CA LYS A 4 10.43 -50.37 -66.67
C LYS A 4 10.12 -51.16 -65.40
N TRP A 5 11.05 -51.14 -64.45
CA TRP A 5 10.88 -51.70 -63.12
C TRP A 5 9.74 -50.95 -62.40
N ASP A 6 8.53 -51.47 -62.50
CA ASP A 6 7.35 -50.94 -61.82
C ASP A 6 7.11 -51.79 -60.57
N PHE A 7 7.59 -51.31 -59.42
CA PHE A 7 7.35 -51.96 -58.14
C PHE A 7 6.02 -51.48 -57.57
N SER A 8 5.19 -52.40 -57.06
CA SER A 8 3.98 -52.01 -56.35
C SER A 8 4.37 -51.09 -55.17
N PRO A 9 3.81 -49.87 -55.07
CA PRO A 9 4.09 -48.96 -53.97
C PRO A 9 3.89 -49.61 -52.59
N GLU A 10 2.97 -50.57 -52.48
CA GLU A 10 2.71 -51.32 -51.25
C GLU A 10 3.94 -52.11 -50.77
N LEU A 11 4.67 -52.78 -51.65
CA LEU A 11 5.88 -53.54 -51.28
C LEU A 11 7.01 -52.63 -50.77
N VAL A 12 7.11 -51.41 -51.30
CA VAL A 12 8.16 -50.44 -50.95
C VAL A 12 7.81 -49.65 -49.69
N PHE A 13 6.57 -49.16 -49.59
CA PHE A 13 6.18 -48.22 -48.53
C PHE A 13 5.59 -48.88 -47.28
N THR A 14 5.15 -50.15 -47.31
CA THR A 14 4.52 -50.77 -46.12
C THR A 14 5.47 -50.86 -44.94
N LYS A 15 6.71 -51.31 -45.15
CA LYS A 15 7.72 -51.36 -44.07
C LYS A 15 8.07 -49.97 -43.54
N TRP A 16 8.18 -48.99 -44.43
CA TRP A 16 8.45 -47.60 -44.07
C TRP A 16 7.29 -46.99 -43.25
N LYS A 17 6.04 -47.23 -43.64
CA LYS A 17 4.85 -46.76 -42.91
C LYS A 17 4.81 -47.34 -41.50
N ILE A 18 4.99 -48.66 -41.33
CA ILE A 18 5.01 -49.30 -40.02
C ILE A 18 6.16 -48.76 -39.15
N PHE A 19 7.33 -48.53 -39.73
CA PHE A 19 8.45 -47.90 -39.04
C PHE A 19 8.12 -46.47 -38.57
N MET A 20 7.53 -45.65 -39.43
CA MET A 20 7.11 -44.29 -39.09
C MET A 20 6.02 -44.28 -38.00
N GLU A 21 5.05 -45.18 -38.07
CA GLU A 21 4.03 -45.36 -37.03
C GLU A 21 4.66 -45.71 -35.67
N ARG A 22 5.65 -46.61 -35.65
CA ARG A 22 6.40 -46.94 -34.43
C ARG A 22 7.19 -45.75 -33.90
N MET A 23 7.86 -45.00 -34.76
CA MET A 23 8.58 -43.79 -34.36
C MET A 23 7.65 -42.73 -33.77
N ASN A 24 6.45 -42.54 -34.35
CA ASN A 24 5.46 -41.63 -33.80
C ASN A 24 4.95 -42.08 -32.42
N LYS A 25 4.70 -43.37 -32.25
CA LYS A 25 4.34 -43.98 -30.96
C LYS A 25 5.41 -43.78 -29.88
N ILE A 26 6.68 -43.96 -30.23
CA ILE A 26 7.81 -43.71 -29.30
C ILE A 26 7.91 -42.22 -28.95
N LYS A 27 7.74 -41.34 -29.95
CA LYS A 27 7.72 -39.88 -29.74
C LYS A 27 6.60 -39.48 -28.78
N GLU A 28 5.41 -40.03 -28.95
CA GLU A 28 4.27 -39.79 -28.07
C GLU A 28 4.57 -40.26 -26.64
N LEU A 29 5.15 -41.46 -26.48
CA LEU A 29 5.56 -41.98 -25.18
C LEU A 29 6.54 -41.05 -24.45
N PHE A 30 7.55 -40.52 -25.13
CA PHE A 30 8.46 -39.53 -24.52
C PHE A 30 7.78 -38.20 -24.22
N SER A 31 6.81 -37.77 -25.04
CA SER A 31 6.00 -36.59 -24.76
C SER A 31 5.16 -36.76 -23.48
N ILE A 32 4.55 -37.94 -23.31
CA ILE A 32 3.81 -38.32 -22.10
C ILE A 32 4.76 -38.32 -20.90
N ALA A 33 5.92 -38.97 -21.00
CA ALA A 33 6.89 -39.01 -19.92
C ALA A 33 7.35 -37.61 -19.49
N ASN A 34 7.69 -36.75 -20.45
CA ASN A 34 8.07 -35.36 -20.15
C ASN A 34 6.95 -34.57 -19.47
N ALA A 35 5.68 -34.83 -19.79
CA ALA A 35 4.55 -34.20 -19.13
C ALA A 35 4.41 -34.69 -17.67
N PHE A 36 4.42 -36.01 -17.46
CA PHE A 36 4.26 -36.61 -16.14
C PHE A 36 5.44 -36.35 -15.20
N LEU A 37 6.67 -36.19 -15.71
CA LEU A 37 7.82 -35.77 -14.90
C LEU A 37 7.64 -34.40 -14.25
N LYS A 38 6.79 -33.53 -14.80
CA LYS A 38 6.47 -32.23 -14.17
C LYS A 38 5.70 -32.42 -12.86
N LEU A 39 4.93 -33.50 -12.71
CA LEU A 39 4.11 -33.78 -11.52
C LEU A 39 4.94 -34.01 -10.25
N GLU A 40 6.21 -34.38 -10.38
CA GLU A 40 7.12 -34.60 -9.24
C GLU A 40 7.21 -33.37 -8.32
N LYS A 41 7.11 -32.17 -8.91
CA LYS A 41 7.25 -30.89 -8.21
C LYS A 41 5.92 -30.13 -8.07
N VAL A 42 4.81 -30.75 -8.46
CA VAL A 42 3.50 -30.10 -8.38
C VAL A 42 2.99 -30.18 -6.94
N GLU A 43 2.92 -29.03 -6.29
CA GLU A 43 2.30 -28.88 -4.98
C GLU A 43 1.06 -27.99 -5.09
N ILE A 44 -0.05 -28.48 -4.54
CA ILE A 44 -1.32 -27.75 -4.46
C ILE A 44 -1.41 -27.16 -3.06
N GLY A 45 -1.52 -25.83 -3.00
CA GLY A 45 -1.76 -25.10 -1.75
C GLY A 45 -3.23 -25.15 -1.30
N GLY A 46 -3.50 -24.65 -0.10
CA GLY A 46 -4.87 -24.51 0.43
C GLY A 46 -5.28 -25.62 1.40
N VAL A 47 -6.53 -25.56 1.88
CA VAL A 47 -7.02 -26.39 3.00
C VAL A 47 -7.01 -27.88 2.66
N LYS A 48 -7.40 -28.24 1.43
CA LYS A 48 -7.31 -29.63 0.92
C LYS A 48 -6.03 -29.89 0.13
N GLY A 49 -5.14 -28.90 0.00
CA GLY A 49 -3.96 -28.95 -0.84
C GLY A 49 -3.05 -30.14 -0.52
N ARG A 50 -2.78 -30.39 0.77
CA ARG A 50 -1.95 -31.53 1.20
C ARG A 50 -2.51 -32.89 0.77
N ALA A 51 -3.83 -33.08 0.84
CA ALA A 51 -4.47 -34.32 0.42
C ALA A 51 -4.38 -34.49 -1.10
N LEU A 52 -4.71 -33.44 -1.85
CA LEU A 52 -4.64 -33.44 -3.32
C LEU A 52 -3.20 -33.62 -3.84
N SER A 53 -2.21 -33.01 -3.18
CA SER A 53 -0.79 -33.22 -3.49
C SER A 53 -0.35 -34.65 -3.22
N ALA A 54 -0.83 -35.28 -2.15
CA ALA A 54 -0.54 -36.68 -1.89
C ALA A 54 -1.14 -37.59 -2.97
N GLU A 55 -2.36 -37.30 -3.44
CA GLU A 55 -2.98 -38.02 -4.56
C GLU A 55 -2.21 -37.84 -5.87
N ILE A 56 -1.72 -36.63 -6.17
CA ILE A 56 -0.85 -36.37 -7.33
C ILE A 56 0.47 -37.14 -7.22
N PHE A 57 1.08 -37.17 -6.04
CA PHE A 57 2.31 -37.90 -5.82
C PHE A 57 2.14 -39.41 -6.02
N GLN A 58 1.01 -39.97 -5.56
CA GLN A 58 0.67 -41.38 -5.83
C GLN A 58 0.53 -41.65 -7.34
N ILE A 59 -0.14 -40.76 -8.08
CA ILE A 59 -0.25 -40.86 -9.55
C ILE A 59 1.13 -40.83 -10.21
N TYR A 60 2.04 -39.98 -9.72
CA TYR A 60 3.41 -39.91 -10.22
C TYR A 60 4.19 -41.21 -9.94
N GLU A 61 4.08 -41.80 -8.75
CA GLU A 61 4.70 -43.09 -8.43
C GLU A 61 4.16 -44.24 -9.30
N GLU A 62 2.84 -44.29 -9.51
CA GLU A 62 2.19 -45.28 -10.38
C GLU A 62 2.65 -45.14 -11.84
N PHE A 63 2.76 -43.89 -12.34
CA PHE A 63 3.33 -43.62 -13.65
C PHE A 63 4.77 -44.11 -13.75
N LYS A 64 5.60 -43.80 -12.75
CA LYS A 64 7.02 -44.15 -12.73
C LYS A 64 7.22 -45.67 -12.76
N ASP A 65 6.48 -46.42 -11.93
CA ASP A 65 6.53 -47.89 -11.91
C ASP A 65 6.07 -48.48 -13.26
N THR A 66 5.01 -47.94 -13.85
CA THR A 66 4.52 -48.36 -15.17
C THR A 66 5.56 -48.09 -16.27
N PHE A 67 6.21 -46.92 -16.23
CA PHE A 67 7.24 -46.52 -17.18
C PHE A 67 8.53 -47.34 -17.03
N GLU A 68 8.94 -47.66 -15.80
CA GLU A 68 10.08 -48.54 -15.51
C GLU A 68 9.83 -49.96 -16.02
N LYS A 69 8.64 -50.52 -15.76
CA LYS A 69 8.23 -51.84 -16.27
C LYS A 69 8.21 -51.89 -17.79
N PHE A 70 7.75 -50.82 -18.44
CA PHE A 70 7.76 -50.71 -19.90
C PHE A 70 9.19 -50.60 -20.45
N SER A 71 10.04 -49.83 -19.78
CA SER A 71 11.45 -49.62 -20.19
C SER A 71 12.32 -50.86 -20.00
N ALA A 72 11.97 -51.75 -19.07
CA ALA A 72 12.67 -53.00 -18.81
C ALA A 72 12.41 -54.10 -19.86
N LYS A 73 11.50 -53.89 -20.80
CA LYS A 73 11.19 -54.86 -21.87
C LYS A 73 12.39 -55.02 -22.82
N THR A 74 12.72 -56.27 -23.15
CA THR A 74 13.95 -56.62 -23.89
C THR A 74 13.79 -56.62 -25.42
N TYR A 75 12.58 -56.45 -25.94
CA TYR A 75 12.34 -56.45 -27.38
C TYR A 75 12.78 -55.12 -28.03
N ASN A 76 13.05 -55.15 -29.34
CA ASN A 76 13.33 -53.94 -30.11
C ASN A 76 12.02 -53.26 -30.54
N PRO A 77 11.70 -52.05 -30.04
CA PRO A 77 10.45 -51.35 -30.37
C PRO A 77 10.38 -50.93 -31.86
N LEU A 78 11.50 -50.90 -32.59
CA LEU A 78 11.55 -50.60 -34.02
C LEU A 78 11.37 -51.83 -34.93
N ASP A 79 11.34 -53.04 -34.37
CA ASP A 79 11.17 -54.25 -35.18
C ASP A 79 9.73 -54.40 -35.68
N THR A 80 9.49 -54.05 -36.95
CA THR A 80 8.20 -54.15 -37.66
C THR A 80 7.47 -55.49 -37.55
N LYS A 81 8.14 -56.59 -37.19
CA LYS A 81 7.52 -57.92 -37.03
C LYS A 81 7.03 -58.21 -35.61
N ASN A 82 7.53 -57.48 -34.62
CA ASN A 82 7.17 -57.68 -33.22
C ASN A 82 5.79 -57.09 -32.91
N THR A 83 4.82 -57.94 -32.57
CA THR A 83 3.47 -57.53 -32.17
C THR A 83 3.38 -57.17 -30.69
N GLU A 84 4.26 -57.70 -29.84
CA GLU A 84 4.31 -57.45 -28.39
C GLU A 84 4.44 -55.95 -28.06
N PHE A 85 5.26 -55.20 -28.81
CA PHE A 85 5.37 -53.75 -28.64
C PHE A 85 4.04 -53.01 -28.87
N VAL A 86 3.23 -53.48 -29.82
CA VAL A 86 1.94 -52.86 -30.15
C VAL A 86 0.92 -53.11 -29.06
N ASP A 87 0.93 -54.30 -28.47
CA ASP A 87 0.04 -54.67 -27.36
C ASP A 87 0.47 -53.97 -26.06
N ASP A 88 1.77 -53.98 -25.74
CA ASP A 88 2.31 -53.32 -24.54
C ASP A 88 2.11 -51.81 -24.57
N ILE A 89 2.24 -51.16 -25.74
CA ILE A 89 2.00 -49.70 -25.84
C ILE A 89 0.51 -49.35 -25.78
N ALA A 90 -0.38 -50.22 -26.27
CA ALA A 90 -1.82 -50.04 -26.11
C ALA A 90 -2.21 -50.12 -24.63
N HIS A 91 -1.72 -51.15 -23.93
CA HIS A 91 -1.92 -51.29 -22.48
C HIS A 91 -1.31 -50.12 -21.68
N PHE A 92 -0.13 -49.63 -22.08
CA PHE A 92 0.46 -48.43 -21.48
C PHE A 92 -0.46 -47.21 -21.66
N HIS A 93 -1.01 -46.98 -22.85
CA HIS A 93 -1.93 -45.87 -23.09
C HIS A 93 -3.23 -46.01 -22.28
N ASP A 94 -3.77 -47.22 -22.10
CA ASP A 94 -4.94 -47.45 -21.26
C ASP A 94 -4.69 -47.03 -19.79
N ILE A 95 -3.50 -47.33 -19.26
CA ILE A 95 -3.10 -46.88 -17.91
C ILE A 95 -2.96 -45.35 -17.88
N ILE A 96 -2.28 -44.75 -18.85
CA ILE A 96 -2.10 -43.29 -18.92
C ILE A 96 -3.45 -42.58 -19.02
N ASP A 97 -4.40 -43.13 -19.77
CA ASP A 97 -5.75 -42.59 -19.90
C ASP A 97 -6.49 -42.58 -18.56
N ASP A 98 -6.30 -43.57 -17.69
CA ASP A 98 -6.86 -43.58 -16.34
C ASP A 98 -6.18 -42.54 -15.43
N LEU A 99 -4.84 -42.45 -15.47
CA LEU A 99 -4.08 -41.47 -14.72
C LEU A 99 -4.46 -40.03 -15.12
N ASP A 100 -4.59 -39.74 -16.42
CA ASP A 100 -5.05 -38.44 -16.91
C ASP A 100 -6.46 -38.10 -16.39
N ARG A 101 -7.39 -39.06 -16.34
CA ARG A 101 -8.73 -38.83 -15.76
C ARG A 101 -8.68 -38.55 -14.27
N ARG A 102 -7.76 -39.18 -13.52
CA ARG A 102 -7.54 -38.91 -12.10
C ARG A 102 -6.97 -37.50 -11.90
N ILE A 103 -5.97 -37.11 -12.69
CA ILE A 103 -5.41 -35.75 -12.66
C ILE A 103 -6.49 -34.71 -13.00
N GLY A 104 -7.31 -34.94 -14.03
CA GLY A 104 -8.41 -34.04 -14.39
C GLY A 104 -9.43 -33.85 -13.25
N ARG A 105 -9.75 -34.93 -12.51
CA ARG A 105 -10.62 -34.85 -11.32
C ARG A 105 -9.98 -34.02 -10.20
N ILE A 106 -8.70 -34.25 -9.92
CA ILE A 106 -7.94 -33.47 -8.92
C ILE A 106 -7.89 -32.00 -9.31
N ALA A 107 -7.61 -31.69 -10.57
CA ALA A 107 -7.56 -30.32 -11.09
C ALA A 107 -8.93 -29.61 -10.94
N ASN A 108 -10.03 -30.30 -11.26
CA ASN A 108 -11.38 -29.77 -11.05
C ASN A 108 -11.70 -29.52 -9.59
N GLN A 109 -11.35 -30.45 -8.71
CA GLN A 109 -11.58 -30.30 -7.27
C GLN A 109 -10.74 -29.16 -6.69
N ALA A 110 -9.48 -29.04 -7.11
CA ALA A 110 -8.61 -27.95 -6.70
C ALA A 110 -9.14 -26.59 -7.19
N PHE A 111 -9.68 -26.52 -8.42
CA PHE A 111 -10.26 -25.30 -8.98
C PHE A 111 -11.52 -24.87 -8.22
N ALA A 112 -12.37 -25.83 -7.85
CA ALA A 112 -13.57 -25.56 -7.05
C ALA A 112 -13.23 -25.06 -5.63
N ASP A 113 -12.08 -25.45 -5.08
CA ASP A 113 -11.60 -25.00 -3.77
C ASP A 113 -10.86 -23.64 -3.83
N CYS A 114 -10.64 -23.04 -5.01
CA CYS A 114 -9.99 -21.74 -5.15
C CYS A 114 -10.90 -20.59 -4.69
N ASN A 115 -10.45 -19.84 -3.67
CA ASN A 115 -11.10 -18.61 -3.23
C ASN A 115 -10.46 -17.40 -3.92
N GLY A 116 -11.03 -16.99 -5.05
CA GLY A 116 -10.64 -15.78 -5.77
C GLY A 116 -9.83 -16.03 -7.05
N LEU A 117 -9.74 -14.98 -7.86
CA LEU A 117 -9.24 -15.04 -9.22
C LEU A 117 -7.73 -15.36 -9.28
N GLU A 118 -6.93 -14.76 -8.38
CA GLU A 118 -5.49 -15.00 -8.30
C GLU A 118 -5.16 -16.48 -8.02
N ALA A 119 -5.92 -17.13 -7.13
CA ALA A 119 -5.76 -18.55 -6.82
C ALA A 119 -6.11 -19.44 -8.03
N MET A 120 -7.17 -19.09 -8.77
CA MET A 120 -7.55 -19.81 -9.99
C MET A 120 -6.46 -19.71 -11.07
N PHE A 121 -5.92 -18.52 -11.33
CA PHE A 121 -4.81 -18.35 -12.29
C PHE A 121 -3.54 -19.07 -11.85
N LYS A 122 -3.20 -19.03 -10.56
CA LYS A 122 -2.07 -19.79 -10.00
C LYS A 122 -2.24 -21.29 -10.24
N LEU A 123 -3.44 -21.83 -10.03
CA LEU A 123 -3.71 -23.25 -10.28
C LEU A 123 -3.53 -23.63 -11.75
N VAL A 124 -4.08 -22.81 -12.67
CA VAL A 124 -3.92 -23.00 -14.11
C VAL A 124 -2.44 -22.99 -14.50
N ASN A 125 -1.65 -22.09 -13.91
CA ASN A 125 -0.20 -22.01 -14.14
C ASN A 125 0.58 -23.20 -13.54
N ILE A 126 0.16 -23.74 -12.39
CA ILE A 126 0.80 -24.90 -11.75
C ILE A 126 0.64 -26.14 -12.63
N PHE A 127 -0.55 -26.39 -13.17
CA PHE A 127 -0.78 -27.52 -14.08
C PHE A 127 -0.21 -27.24 -15.49
N GLY A 128 -0.28 -25.99 -15.96
CA GLY A 128 0.29 -25.54 -17.23
C GLY A 128 -0.08 -26.48 -18.39
N SER A 129 0.94 -26.97 -19.10
CA SER A 129 0.76 -27.85 -20.26
C SER A 129 0.13 -29.22 -19.97
N LEU A 130 -0.08 -29.58 -18.71
CA LEU A 130 -0.85 -30.79 -18.36
C LEU A 130 -2.33 -30.62 -18.70
N LEU A 131 -2.85 -29.39 -18.63
CA LEU A 131 -4.24 -29.08 -18.97
C LEU A 131 -4.52 -29.19 -20.47
N ASP A 132 -3.49 -29.14 -21.31
CA ASP A 132 -3.61 -29.30 -22.77
C ASP A 132 -3.81 -30.77 -23.18
N ARG A 133 -3.57 -31.72 -22.27
CA ARG A 133 -3.75 -33.15 -22.56
C ARG A 133 -5.25 -33.43 -22.79
N PRO A 134 -5.65 -34.13 -23.86
CA PRO A 134 -7.05 -34.19 -24.29
C PRO A 134 -8.05 -34.66 -23.21
N LYS A 135 -7.68 -35.67 -22.42
CA LYS A 135 -8.55 -36.21 -21.36
C LYS A 135 -8.70 -35.25 -20.18
N ILE A 136 -7.60 -34.57 -19.81
CA ILE A 136 -7.60 -33.56 -18.75
C ILE A 136 -8.37 -32.33 -19.21
N HIS A 137 -8.08 -31.85 -20.42
CA HIS A 137 -8.76 -30.71 -21.05
C HIS A 137 -10.28 -30.91 -21.06
N HIS A 138 -10.76 -32.07 -21.50
CA HIS A 138 -12.20 -32.37 -21.55
C HIS A 138 -12.86 -32.24 -20.16
N VAL A 139 -12.17 -32.64 -19.10
CA VAL A 139 -12.70 -32.56 -17.72
C VAL A 139 -12.62 -31.12 -17.19
N PHE A 140 -11.57 -30.39 -17.55
CA PHE A 140 -11.30 -29.03 -17.07
C PHE A 140 -11.97 -27.91 -17.89
N ALA A 141 -12.42 -28.18 -19.12
CA ALA A 141 -12.89 -27.18 -20.07
C ALA A 141 -13.96 -26.23 -19.52
N HIS A 142 -14.91 -26.76 -18.72
CA HIS A 142 -15.95 -25.95 -18.10
C HIS A 142 -15.40 -24.88 -17.13
N ASN A 143 -14.29 -25.17 -16.46
CA ASN A 143 -13.68 -24.23 -15.51
C ASN A 143 -13.10 -22.99 -16.20
N TYR A 144 -12.69 -23.09 -17.47
CA TYR A 144 -12.28 -21.90 -18.23
C TYR A 144 -13.44 -20.93 -18.46
N SER A 145 -14.66 -21.43 -18.67
CA SER A 145 -15.85 -20.57 -18.76
C SER A 145 -16.14 -19.88 -17.42
N ILE A 146 -15.98 -20.59 -16.30
CA ILE A 146 -16.12 -20.00 -14.96
C ILE A 146 -15.05 -18.93 -14.75
N LEU A 147 -13.80 -19.20 -15.12
CA LEU A 147 -12.69 -18.24 -15.02
C LEU A 147 -13.00 -16.96 -15.78
N ILE A 148 -13.46 -17.06 -17.04
CA ILE A 148 -13.86 -15.90 -17.86
C ILE A 148 -14.95 -15.09 -17.17
N GLN A 149 -15.98 -15.75 -16.63
CA GLN A 149 -17.06 -15.07 -15.90
C GLN A 149 -16.56 -14.35 -14.64
N GLN A 150 -15.57 -14.92 -13.93
CA GLN A 150 -14.97 -14.27 -12.76
C GLN A 150 -14.12 -13.06 -13.17
N VAL A 151 -13.35 -13.15 -14.27
CA VAL A 151 -12.61 -11.99 -14.81
C VAL A 151 -13.59 -10.88 -15.21
N GLU A 152 -14.68 -11.22 -15.89
CA GLU A 152 -15.71 -10.25 -16.28
C GLU A 152 -16.32 -9.58 -15.05
N ARG A 153 -16.63 -10.35 -14.00
CA ARG A 153 -17.15 -9.81 -12.74
C ARG A 153 -16.17 -8.88 -12.06
N GLU A 154 -14.87 -9.19 -12.05
CA GLU A 154 -13.86 -8.30 -11.46
C GLU A 154 -13.81 -6.95 -12.20
N MET A 155 -13.99 -6.92 -13.52
CA MET A 155 -14.10 -5.67 -14.28
C MET A 155 -15.35 -4.87 -13.90
N ASP A 156 -16.50 -5.54 -13.73
CA ASP A 156 -17.75 -4.91 -13.31
C ASP A 156 -17.65 -4.37 -11.88
N ASP A 157 -17.06 -5.12 -10.95
CA ASP A 157 -16.84 -4.71 -9.56
C ASP A 157 -15.88 -3.50 -9.48
N ALA A 158 -14.83 -3.48 -10.32
CA ALA A 158 -13.92 -2.35 -10.42
C ALA A 158 -14.61 -1.09 -10.95
N LYS A 159 -15.49 -1.23 -11.95
CA LYS A 159 -16.32 -0.13 -12.45
C LYS A 159 -17.30 0.37 -11.40
N GLU A 160 -17.99 -0.53 -10.67
CA GLU A 160 -18.91 -0.14 -9.61
C GLU A 160 -18.19 0.63 -8.49
N LEU A 161 -16.96 0.21 -8.14
CA LEU A 161 -16.15 0.92 -7.15
C LEU A 161 -15.78 2.34 -7.63
N PHE A 162 -15.45 2.49 -8.92
CA PHE A 162 -15.21 3.80 -9.52
C PHE A 162 -16.47 4.67 -9.48
N ASP A 163 -17.61 4.17 -9.96
CA ASP A 163 -18.87 4.91 -10.04
C ASP A 163 -19.38 5.35 -8.65
N ARG A 164 -19.22 4.49 -7.65
CA ARG A 164 -19.56 4.81 -6.25
C ARG A 164 -18.71 5.96 -5.72
N GLN A 165 -17.42 5.96 -6.02
CA GLN A 165 -16.51 7.02 -5.61
C GLN A 165 -16.81 8.33 -6.32
N MET A 166 -17.14 8.28 -7.62
CA MET A 166 -17.54 9.46 -8.39
C MET A 166 -18.84 10.07 -7.84
N SER A 167 -19.84 9.24 -7.52
CA SER A 167 -21.10 9.70 -6.91
C SER A 167 -20.85 10.37 -5.55
N TYR A 168 -19.98 9.77 -4.72
CA TYR A 168 -19.62 10.36 -3.43
C TYR A 168 -18.91 11.71 -3.59
N GLN A 169 -18.03 11.85 -4.60
CA GLN A 169 -17.35 13.10 -4.91
C GLN A 169 -18.33 14.21 -5.31
N GLU A 170 -19.37 13.89 -6.09
CA GLU A 170 -20.41 14.85 -6.47
C GLU A 170 -21.21 15.35 -5.26
N GLU A 171 -21.51 14.46 -4.30
CA GLU A 171 -22.27 14.81 -3.09
C GLU A 171 -21.43 15.59 -2.05
N HIS A 172 -20.17 15.22 -1.86
CA HIS A 172 -19.33 15.70 -0.75
C HIS A 172 -18.18 16.62 -1.20
N GLY A 173 -17.99 16.81 -2.50
CA GLY A 173 -16.93 17.65 -3.08
C GLY A 173 -15.51 17.09 -2.93
N SER A 174 -15.35 15.84 -2.48
CA SER A 174 -14.07 15.13 -2.40
C SER A 174 -14.28 13.63 -2.35
N ILE A 175 -13.31 12.87 -2.84
CA ILE A 175 -13.36 11.41 -2.79
C ILE A 175 -13.11 10.90 -1.36
N GLN A 176 -13.53 9.67 -1.04
CA GLN A 176 -13.20 9.03 0.23
C GLN A 176 -11.72 8.64 0.24
N LEU A 177 -10.95 9.22 1.16
CA LEU A 177 -9.51 9.02 1.28
C LEU A 177 -9.14 8.44 2.65
N ASP A 178 -8.03 7.72 2.68
CA ASP A 178 -7.43 7.26 3.92
C ASP A 178 -6.94 8.40 4.81
N ARG A 179 -6.78 8.10 6.11
CA ARG A 179 -6.28 9.06 7.09
C ARG A 179 -4.90 9.57 6.69
N ASN A 180 -4.67 10.87 6.85
CA ASN A 180 -3.42 11.57 6.52
C ASN A 180 -3.08 11.66 5.02
N MET A 181 -4.02 11.32 4.13
CA MET A 181 -3.88 11.59 2.70
C MET A 181 -4.36 12.99 2.35
N THR A 182 -3.65 13.65 1.44
CA THR A 182 -4.08 14.91 0.84
C THR A 182 -5.03 14.63 -0.31
N LYS A 183 -5.83 15.65 -0.68
CA LYS A 183 -6.88 15.49 -1.69
C LYS A 183 -6.33 15.00 -3.02
N VAL A 184 -5.27 15.62 -3.52
CA VAL A 184 -4.75 15.29 -4.86
C VAL A 184 -3.92 14.02 -4.84
N ALA A 185 -2.91 13.94 -3.98
CA ALA A 185 -2.05 12.76 -3.93
C ALA A 185 -2.81 11.49 -3.52
N GLY A 186 -3.77 11.60 -2.59
CA GLY A 186 -4.64 10.49 -2.21
C GLY A 186 -5.56 10.05 -3.34
N SER A 187 -6.12 10.99 -4.11
CA SER A 187 -6.98 10.64 -5.24
C SER A 187 -6.21 9.96 -6.37
N LEU A 188 -4.99 10.42 -6.64
CA LEU A 188 -4.09 9.78 -7.59
C LEU A 188 -3.71 8.37 -7.14
N LEU A 189 -3.36 8.20 -5.86
CA LEU A 189 -3.02 6.90 -5.30
C LEU A 189 -4.19 5.92 -5.42
N TRP A 190 -5.39 6.33 -5.02
CA TRP A 190 -6.59 5.51 -5.14
C TRP A 190 -6.87 5.08 -6.59
N ALA A 191 -6.74 6.01 -7.54
CA ALA A 191 -6.92 5.71 -8.96
C ALA A 191 -5.86 4.73 -9.49
N GLU A 192 -4.60 4.88 -9.07
CA GLU A 192 -3.51 3.96 -9.41
C GLU A 192 -3.71 2.57 -8.78
N GLU A 193 -4.18 2.49 -7.52
CA GLU A 193 -4.50 1.24 -6.85
C GLU A 193 -5.65 0.51 -7.54
N LEU A 194 -6.69 1.22 -7.94
CA LEU A 194 -7.78 0.67 -8.73
C LEU A 194 -7.26 0.14 -10.08
N LYS A 195 -6.39 0.90 -10.75
CA LYS A 195 -5.74 0.50 -12.01
C LYS A 195 -4.92 -0.78 -11.86
N GLN A 196 -4.14 -0.90 -10.79
CA GLN A 196 -3.38 -2.12 -10.50
C GLN A 196 -4.30 -3.32 -10.27
N ARG A 197 -5.41 -3.13 -9.53
CA ARG A 197 -6.35 -4.19 -9.18
C ARG A 197 -6.95 -4.89 -10.39
N TYR A 198 -7.44 -4.16 -11.39
CA TYR A 198 -8.02 -4.79 -12.59
C TYR A 198 -6.99 -5.16 -13.66
N THR A 199 -5.83 -4.50 -13.70
CA THR A 199 -4.77 -4.81 -14.66
C THR A 199 -4.11 -6.17 -14.40
N GLN A 200 -3.84 -6.51 -13.14
CA GLN A 200 -3.20 -7.79 -12.80
C GLN A 200 -3.99 -9.03 -13.30
N PRO A 201 -5.31 -9.16 -13.05
CA PRO A 201 -6.17 -10.17 -13.67
C PRO A 201 -6.05 -10.23 -15.19
N MET A 202 -6.01 -9.06 -15.82
CA MET A 202 -6.07 -8.94 -17.26
C MET A 202 -4.76 -9.38 -17.93
N GLU A 203 -3.63 -9.06 -17.32
CA GLU A 203 -2.32 -9.56 -17.75
C GLU A 203 -2.25 -11.08 -17.65
N GLN A 204 -2.73 -11.66 -16.56
CA GLN A 204 -2.80 -13.12 -16.40
C GLN A 204 -3.76 -13.76 -17.42
N PHE A 205 -4.90 -13.13 -17.69
CA PHE A 205 -5.84 -13.58 -18.71
C PHE A 205 -5.23 -13.56 -20.12
N ARG A 206 -4.48 -12.50 -20.48
CA ARG A 206 -3.79 -12.39 -21.78
C ARG A 206 -2.66 -13.41 -21.96
N GLN A 207 -2.05 -13.86 -20.86
CA GLN A 207 -1.01 -14.90 -20.88
C GLN A 207 -1.57 -16.31 -21.10
N LEU A 208 -2.88 -16.52 -20.92
CA LEU A 208 -3.50 -17.80 -21.26
C LEU A 208 -3.59 -17.95 -22.78
N GLU A 209 -2.63 -18.68 -23.37
CA GLU A 209 -2.62 -19.09 -24.79
C GLU A 209 -3.66 -20.19 -25.07
N ASN A 210 -4.93 -19.97 -24.72
CA ASN A 210 -6.00 -20.94 -24.94
C ASN A 210 -6.97 -20.48 -26.05
N GLU A 211 -7.64 -21.44 -26.69
CA GLU A 211 -8.75 -21.19 -27.63
C GLU A 211 -9.85 -20.30 -27.02
N THR A 212 -9.94 -20.26 -25.69
CA THR A 212 -10.88 -19.46 -24.91
C THR A 212 -10.61 -17.95 -24.97
N THR A 213 -9.41 -17.52 -25.33
CA THR A 213 -9.05 -16.09 -25.44
C THR A 213 -9.55 -15.45 -26.75
N GLN A 214 -9.98 -16.26 -27.73
CA GLN A 214 -10.54 -15.79 -29.01
C GLN A 214 -12.07 -15.70 -29.01
N THR A 215 -12.70 -16.01 -27.87
CA THR A 215 -14.15 -16.02 -27.70
C THR A 215 -14.73 -14.60 -27.74
N PRO A 216 -16.01 -14.42 -28.14
CA PRO A 216 -16.67 -13.12 -28.06
C PRO A 216 -16.72 -12.57 -26.62
N GLU A 217 -16.77 -13.45 -25.62
CA GLU A 217 -16.70 -13.11 -24.20
C GLU A 217 -15.35 -12.46 -23.84
N ALA A 218 -14.23 -13.01 -24.33
CA ALA A 218 -12.90 -12.45 -24.12
C ALA A 218 -12.76 -11.04 -24.72
N LYS A 219 -13.33 -10.81 -25.91
CA LYS A 219 -13.34 -9.46 -26.53
C LYS A 219 -14.13 -8.45 -25.70
N ARG A 220 -15.26 -8.87 -25.14
CA ARG A 220 -16.07 -8.03 -24.25
C ARG A 220 -15.31 -7.61 -22.99
N ILE A 221 -14.50 -8.51 -22.43
CA ILE A 221 -13.64 -8.19 -21.28
C ILE A 221 -12.58 -7.14 -21.66
N GLU A 222 -11.92 -7.29 -22.80
CA GLU A 222 -10.97 -6.31 -23.33
C GLU A 222 -11.63 -4.93 -23.57
N GLU A 223 -12.85 -4.90 -24.12
CA GLU A 223 -13.61 -3.67 -24.31
C GLU A 223 -13.92 -2.98 -22.96
N LYS A 224 -14.42 -3.73 -21.97
CA LYS A 224 -14.67 -3.20 -20.61
C LYS A 224 -13.39 -2.68 -19.95
N TYR A 225 -12.29 -3.41 -20.08
CA TYR A 225 -10.98 -3.00 -19.57
C TYR A 225 -10.56 -1.66 -20.18
N ASN A 226 -10.61 -1.54 -21.51
CA ASN A 226 -10.20 -0.32 -22.20
C ASN A 226 -11.11 0.87 -21.88
N GLU A 227 -12.41 0.65 -21.74
CA GLU A 227 -13.36 1.69 -21.31
C GLU A 227 -13.02 2.19 -19.90
N LEU A 228 -12.85 1.28 -18.93
CA LEU A 228 -12.52 1.63 -17.55
C LEU A 228 -11.16 2.34 -17.46
N ASP A 229 -10.16 1.87 -18.20
CA ASP A 229 -8.82 2.45 -18.22
C ASP A 229 -8.85 3.90 -18.72
N GLN A 230 -9.59 4.16 -19.80
CA GLN A 230 -9.77 5.52 -20.33
C GLN A 230 -10.54 6.43 -19.36
N LEU A 231 -11.52 5.92 -18.62
CA LEU A 231 -12.26 6.71 -17.63
C LEU A 231 -11.34 7.14 -16.48
N ILE A 232 -10.53 6.21 -15.97
CA ILE A 232 -9.59 6.48 -14.88
C ILE A 232 -8.48 7.43 -15.34
N ASP A 233 -7.92 7.24 -16.53
CA ASP A 233 -6.89 8.13 -17.07
C ASP A 233 -7.42 9.56 -17.26
N LYS A 234 -8.66 9.71 -17.76
CA LYS A 234 -9.31 11.03 -17.85
C LYS A 234 -9.52 11.69 -16.49
N PHE A 235 -9.89 10.90 -15.47
CA PHE A 235 -10.04 11.38 -14.11
C PHE A 235 -8.70 11.85 -13.51
N ILE A 236 -7.64 11.05 -13.67
CA ILE A 236 -6.29 11.39 -13.23
C ILE A 236 -5.83 12.69 -13.91
N GLU A 237 -6.01 12.79 -15.23
CA GLU A 237 -5.63 13.97 -15.99
C GLU A 237 -6.38 15.23 -15.58
N SER A 238 -7.71 15.14 -15.37
CA SER A 238 -8.52 16.31 -15.01
C SER A 238 -8.15 16.83 -13.62
N LEU A 239 -8.02 15.91 -12.65
CA LEU A 239 -7.63 16.22 -11.27
C LEU A 239 -6.22 16.82 -11.21
N TYR A 240 -5.29 16.29 -12.00
CA TYR A 240 -3.93 16.82 -12.08
C TYR A 240 -3.88 18.22 -12.71
N LYS A 241 -4.61 18.43 -13.81
CA LYS A 241 -4.67 19.74 -14.48
C LYS A 241 -5.29 20.81 -13.58
N GLU A 242 -6.37 20.48 -12.88
CA GLU A 242 -7.00 21.39 -11.92
C GLU A 242 -6.03 21.78 -10.80
N TRP A 243 -5.34 20.79 -10.22
CA TRP A 243 -4.33 21.03 -9.20
C TRP A 243 -3.18 21.91 -9.71
N ALA A 244 -2.58 21.56 -10.85
CA ALA A 244 -1.44 22.27 -11.41
C ALA A 244 -1.73 23.76 -11.67
N ASN A 245 -2.95 24.07 -12.14
CA ASN A 245 -3.41 25.43 -12.36
C ASN A 245 -3.58 26.20 -11.04
N ASN A 246 -4.18 25.56 -10.02
CA ASN A 246 -4.52 26.21 -8.76
C ASN A 246 -3.31 26.41 -7.83
N VAL A 247 -2.35 25.48 -7.82
CA VAL A 247 -1.23 25.46 -6.87
C VAL A 247 -0.32 26.67 -7.02
N SER A 248 -0.05 27.08 -8.26
CA SER A 248 0.86 28.20 -8.53
C SER A 248 0.32 29.53 -8.00
N GLU A 249 -0.98 29.79 -8.21
CA GLU A 249 -1.63 31.03 -7.76
C GLU A 249 -1.89 31.01 -6.25
N ALA A 250 -2.44 29.90 -5.74
CA ALA A 250 -2.74 29.75 -4.32
C ALA A 250 -1.48 29.85 -3.47
N SER A 251 -0.37 29.26 -3.92
CA SER A 251 0.87 29.31 -3.16
C SER A 251 1.45 30.73 -3.10
N LYS A 252 1.48 31.44 -4.22
CA LYS A 252 1.94 32.85 -4.25
C LYS A 252 1.07 33.74 -3.37
N PHE A 253 -0.24 33.56 -3.43
CA PHE A 253 -1.17 34.33 -2.59
C PHE A 253 -0.94 34.06 -1.10
N ASN A 254 -0.84 32.79 -0.71
CA ASN A 254 -0.67 32.41 0.69
C ASN A 254 0.71 32.78 1.25
N LEU A 255 1.77 32.74 0.44
CA LEU A 255 3.11 33.17 0.87
C LEU A 255 3.22 34.69 1.07
N ASN A 256 2.37 35.47 0.41
CA ASN A 256 2.29 36.91 0.58
C ASN A 256 1.46 37.34 1.80
N GLN A 257 0.90 36.40 2.56
CA GLN A 257 0.21 36.71 3.81
C GLN A 257 1.21 37.01 4.94
N TYR A 258 0.76 37.81 5.90
CA TYR A 258 1.53 38.13 7.09
C TYR A 258 1.76 36.90 7.96
N LEU A 259 2.84 36.87 8.77
CA LEU A 259 3.21 35.69 9.56
C LEU A 259 2.21 35.41 10.71
N ILE A 260 1.61 36.47 11.25
CA ILE A 260 0.87 36.44 12.50
C ILE A 260 -0.44 37.22 12.36
N THR A 261 -1.50 36.73 13.01
CA THR A 261 -2.75 37.49 13.19
C THR A 261 -3.06 37.66 14.68
N ARG A 262 -3.54 38.85 15.05
CA ARG A 262 -3.98 39.15 16.43
C ARG A 262 -5.50 39.20 16.48
N ASN A 263 -6.09 38.47 17.42
CA ASN A 263 -7.53 38.50 17.60
C ASN A 263 -7.94 39.80 18.34
N PRO A 264 -8.88 40.58 17.78
CA PRO A 264 -9.24 41.90 18.33
C PRO A 264 -9.96 41.85 19.68
N LYS A 265 -10.51 40.69 20.10
CA LYS A 265 -11.29 40.58 21.34
C LYS A 265 -10.48 40.20 22.57
N ASN A 266 -9.55 39.26 22.42
CA ASN A 266 -8.71 38.75 23.52
C ASN A 266 -7.24 39.15 23.39
N HIS A 267 -6.88 39.83 22.29
CA HIS A 267 -5.52 40.22 21.93
C HIS A 267 -4.50 39.07 21.94
N LEU A 268 -4.98 37.83 21.82
CA LEU A 268 -4.14 36.65 21.62
C LEU A 268 -3.69 36.56 20.18
N ILE A 269 -2.57 35.89 20.01
CA ILE A 269 -1.87 35.81 18.74
C ILE A 269 -2.01 34.39 18.16
N HIS A 270 -2.19 34.31 16.84
CA HIS A 270 -2.27 33.07 16.08
C HIS A 270 -1.32 33.08 14.89
N LEU A 271 -0.78 31.90 14.59
CA LEU A 271 0.06 31.70 13.42
C LEU A 271 -0.82 31.81 12.16
N ASN A 272 -0.42 32.66 11.22
CA ASN A 272 -1.11 32.80 9.95
C ASN A 272 -0.38 31.99 8.87
N PHE A 273 -0.47 30.66 9.01
CA PHE A 273 -0.01 29.72 8.00
C PHE A 273 -1.24 29.01 7.41
N HIS A 274 -1.54 29.30 6.15
CA HIS A 274 -2.77 28.81 5.53
C HIS A 274 -2.71 27.28 5.34
N PRO A 275 -3.74 26.50 5.76
CA PRO A 275 -3.75 25.04 5.66
C PRO A 275 -3.52 24.49 4.24
N GLN A 276 -3.83 25.29 3.22
CA GLN A 276 -3.58 24.95 1.83
C GLN A 276 -2.08 24.83 1.51
N LEU A 277 -1.20 25.64 2.11
CA LEU A 277 0.25 25.52 1.91
C LEU A 277 0.78 24.22 2.50
N GLU A 278 0.29 23.84 3.68
CA GLU A 278 0.62 22.55 4.29
C GLU A 278 0.16 21.38 3.39
N THR A 279 -1.02 21.52 2.79
CA THR A 279 -1.56 20.53 1.85
C THR A 279 -0.67 20.42 0.61
N VAL A 280 -0.26 21.54 0.01
CA VAL A 280 0.64 21.57 -1.15
C VAL A 280 2.00 20.94 -0.83
N LEU A 281 2.61 21.29 0.31
CA LEU A 281 3.89 20.71 0.74
C LEU A 281 3.81 19.19 0.91
N ARG A 282 2.71 18.70 1.50
CA ARG A 282 2.45 17.26 1.64
C ARG A 282 2.18 16.60 0.28
N GLU A 283 1.44 17.25 -0.62
CA GLU A 283 1.18 16.77 -1.98
C GLU A 283 2.47 16.62 -2.78
N VAL A 284 3.33 17.64 -2.80
CA VAL A 284 4.62 17.59 -3.50
C VAL A 284 5.50 16.47 -2.94
N ARG A 285 5.55 16.31 -1.61
CA ARG A 285 6.27 15.19 -0.98
C ARG A 285 5.77 13.82 -1.46
N TYR A 286 4.46 13.61 -1.48
CA TYR A 286 3.90 12.33 -1.93
C TYR A 286 4.14 12.08 -3.43
N LEU A 287 4.06 13.12 -4.26
CA LEU A 287 4.35 13.03 -5.69
C LEU A 287 5.83 12.74 -5.98
N GLU A 288 6.74 13.31 -5.19
CA GLU A 288 8.18 13.05 -5.29
C GLU A 288 8.51 11.60 -4.90
N ILE A 289 7.92 11.08 -3.83
CA ILE A 289 8.07 9.66 -3.43
C ILE A 289 7.60 8.71 -4.54
N LYS A 290 6.62 9.13 -5.34
CA LYS A 290 6.06 8.37 -6.47
C LYS A 290 6.81 8.59 -7.80
N ASP A 291 7.93 9.32 -7.80
CA ASP A 291 8.76 9.61 -8.98
C ASP A 291 8.00 10.20 -10.19
N ARG A 292 6.95 11.00 -9.91
CA ARG A 292 6.22 11.73 -10.95
C ARG A 292 7.04 12.95 -11.41
N LYS A 293 7.31 13.04 -12.72
CA LYS A 293 8.20 14.05 -13.31
C LYS A 293 7.52 15.38 -13.65
N ASP A 294 6.20 15.42 -13.72
CA ASP A 294 5.46 16.56 -14.28
C ASP A 294 5.04 17.62 -13.25
N ILE A 295 5.65 17.64 -12.06
CA ILE A 295 5.29 18.54 -10.95
C ILE A 295 5.56 20.00 -11.35
N PRO A 296 4.60 20.94 -11.17
CA PRO A 296 4.82 22.35 -11.46
C PRO A 296 6.04 22.91 -10.73
N GLN A 297 6.93 23.61 -11.45
CA GLN A 297 8.17 24.15 -10.89
C GLN A 297 7.93 25.06 -9.68
N ALA A 298 6.84 25.83 -9.69
CA ALA A 298 6.45 26.68 -8.57
C ALA A 298 6.23 25.88 -7.27
N ALA A 299 5.64 24.68 -7.35
CA ALA A 299 5.41 23.81 -6.19
C ALA A 299 6.71 23.16 -5.71
N LEU A 300 7.59 22.77 -6.64
CA LEU A 300 8.92 22.25 -6.32
C LEU A 300 9.79 23.29 -5.62
N ASP A 301 9.77 24.53 -6.08
CA ASP A 301 10.58 25.60 -5.48
C ASP A 301 10.15 25.88 -4.04
N ILE A 302 8.85 25.85 -3.75
CA ILE A 302 8.33 25.99 -2.37
C ILE A 302 8.75 24.79 -1.51
N TYR A 303 8.72 23.59 -2.07
CA TYR A 303 9.08 22.38 -1.36
C TYR A 303 10.58 22.30 -1.05
N LYS A 304 11.48 22.89 -1.86
CA LYS A 304 12.91 23.00 -1.52
C LYS A 304 13.13 23.73 -0.19
N ASP A 305 12.31 24.73 0.08
CA ASP A 305 12.37 25.52 1.31
C ASP A 305 11.53 24.91 2.45
N ASN A 306 10.92 23.73 2.27
CA ASN A 306 10.04 23.09 3.24
C ASN A 306 10.67 22.94 4.63
N ASP A 307 11.92 22.49 4.71
CA ASP A 307 12.61 22.34 5.99
C ASP A 307 12.78 23.68 6.72
N THR A 308 13.01 24.76 5.96
CA THR A 308 13.10 26.11 6.52
C THR A 308 11.75 26.59 7.02
N TYR A 309 10.66 26.36 6.26
CA TYR A 309 9.31 26.68 6.70
C TYR A 309 8.91 25.91 7.95
N LEU A 310 9.22 24.61 8.04
CA LEU A 310 8.96 23.81 9.24
C LEU A 310 9.71 24.35 10.46
N GLN A 311 10.97 24.77 10.29
CA GLN A 311 11.72 25.42 11.37
C GLN A 311 11.07 26.75 11.79
N TYR A 312 10.64 27.59 10.84
CA TYR A 312 9.96 28.85 11.11
C TYR A 312 8.63 28.63 11.84
N ILE A 313 7.80 27.69 11.38
CA ILE A 313 6.52 27.33 11.98
C ILE A 313 6.72 26.85 13.42
N ASN A 314 7.69 25.97 13.67
CA ASN A 314 7.97 25.47 15.02
C ASN A 314 8.42 26.59 15.97
N ASN A 315 9.33 27.45 15.50
CA ASN A 315 9.84 28.56 16.29
C ASN A 315 8.75 29.61 16.58
N LEU A 316 7.90 29.92 15.60
CA LEU A 316 6.78 30.85 15.76
C LEU A 316 5.71 30.27 16.67
N ASN A 317 5.32 29.01 16.51
CA ASN A 317 4.37 28.35 17.42
C ASN A 317 4.85 28.37 18.86
N TYR A 318 6.14 28.13 19.10
CA TYR A 318 6.72 28.23 20.43
C TYR A 318 6.67 29.66 20.99
N THR A 319 6.97 30.65 20.15
CA THR A 319 6.93 32.07 20.52
C THR A 319 5.51 32.51 20.84
N ILE A 320 4.54 32.13 20.02
CA ILE A 320 3.11 32.42 20.18
C ILE A 320 2.58 31.75 21.46
N ALA A 321 2.90 30.48 21.69
CA ALA A 321 2.50 29.78 22.91
C ALA A 321 3.05 30.47 24.17
N SER A 322 4.32 30.88 24.13
CA SER A 322 4.96 31.60 25.24
C SER A 322 4.31 32.97 25.49
N TYR A 323 4.04 33.74 24.44
CA TYR A 323 3.38 35.04 24.54
C TYR A 323 1.93 34.91 25.06
N ASN A 324 1.14 34.00 24.50
CA ASN A 324 -0.23 33.76 24.93
C ASN A 324 -0.26 33.29 26.39
N LYS A 325 0.68 32.43 26.81
CA LYS A 325 0.85 32.01 28.21
C LYS A 325 1.17 33.19 29.13
N ILE A 326 2.05 34.11 28.73
CA ILE A 326 2.30 35.33 29.51
C ILE A 326 0.99 36.11 29.67
N ARG A 327 0.27 36.39 28.59
CA ARG A 327 -0.97 37.18 28.64
C ARG A 327 -2.08 36.56 29.46
N GLU A 328 -2.25 35.24 29.40
CA GLU A 328 -3.30 34.54 30.13
C GLU A 328 -2.97 34.37 31.61
N THR A 329 -1.69 34.30 31.97
CA THR A 329 -1.30 33.98 33.35
C THR A 329 -1.00 35.22 34.19
N VAL A 330 -0.60 36.35 33.60
CA VAL A 330 -0.21 37.57 34.34
C VAL A 330 -1.38 38.09 35.17
N ALA A 331 -1.17 38.23 36.48
CA ALA A 331 -2.15 38.86 37.36
C ALA A 331 -2.12 40.40 37.21
N GLU A 332 -3.23 41.07 37.51
CA GLU A 332 -3.32 42.54 37.41
C GLU A 332 -2.22 43.28 38.20
N VAL A 333 -1.80 42.72 39.33
CA VAL A 333 -0.71 43.27 40.17
C VAL A 333 0.69 43.05 39.59
N GLU A 334 0.86 42.03 38.74
CA GLU A 334 2.13 41.71 38.07
C GLU A 334 2.31 42.50 36.77
N TYR A 335 1.20 42.93 36.16
CA TYR A 335 1.19 43.59 34.85
C TYR A 335 2.04 44.88 34.79
N PRO A 336 1.99 45.81 35.76
CA PRO A 336 2.79 47.04 35.70
C PRO A 336 4.31 46.79 35.69
N LEU A 337 4.76 45.65 36.25
CA LEU A 337 6.18 45.30 36.29
C LEU A 337 6.73 44.86 34.93
N ILE A 338 5.86 44.32 34.08
CA ILE A 338 6.22 43.78 32.77
C ILE A 338 5.74 44.64 31.60
N GLU A 339 4.92 45.66 31.85
CA GLU A 339 4.25 46.47 30.83
C GLU A 339 5.22 47.03 29.77
N GLN A 340 6.34 47.64 30.18
CA GLN A 340 7.32 48.18 29.23
C GLN A 340 7.98 47.11 28.35
N GLN A 341 8.23 45.94 28.92
CA GLN A 341 8.81 44.81 28.18
C GLN A 341 7.78 44.21 27.22
N LEU A 342 6.52 44.12 27.64
CA LEU A 342 5.41 43.66 26.82
C LEU A 342 5.15 44.61 25.63
N GLN A 343 5.21 45.93 25.85
CA GLN A 343 5.11 46.93 24.78
C GLN A 343 6.26 46.82 23.77
N THR A 344 7.47 46.56 24.24
CA THR A 344 8.63 46.34 23.36
C THR A 344 8.43 45.09 22.49
N ILE A 345 7.91 44.02 23.09
CA ILE A 345 7.56 42.78 22.37
C ILE A 345 6.42 43.03 21.37
N ASP A 346 5.39 43.77 21.76
CA ASP A 346 4.27 44.11 20.88
C ASP A 346 4.71 44.95 19.67
N GLN A 347 5.66 45.87 19.85
CA GLN A 347 6.26 46.60 18.72
C GLN A 347 7.00 45.65 17.76
N GLN A 348 7.74 44.68 18.28
CA GLN A 348 8.41 43.68 17.44
C GLN A 348 7.41 42.77 16.72
N LEU A 349 6.33 42.37 17.39
CA LEU A 349 5.26 41.54 16.82
C LEU A 349 4.44 42.32 15.78
N SER A 350 4.30 43.64 15.93
CA SER A 350 3.64 44.50 14.94
C SER A 350 4.32 44.45 13.57
N ASP A 351 5.64 44.19 13.50
CA ASP A 351 6.33 44.00 12.23
C ASP A 351 5.93 42.66 11.58
N ALA A 352 5.70 41.59 12.36
CA ALA A 352 5.16 40.32 11.87
C ALA A 352 3.67 40.36 11.49
N GLU A 353 2.91 41.29 12.07
CA GLU A 353 1.49 41.49 11.77
C GLU A 353 1.27 42.31 10.48
N ASN A 354 2.19 43.23 10.14
CA ASN A 354 1.92 44.23 9.09
C ASN A 354 2.98 44.33 7.97
N LYS A 355 4.19 43.81 8.17
CA LYS A 355 5.32 44.01 7.22
C LYS A 355 5.94 42.72 6.73
N LEU A 356 6.10 41.72 7.59
CA LEU A 356 6.79 40.49 7.25
C LEU A 356 5.82 39.49 6.63
N THR A 357 6.16 39.00 5.44
CA THR A 357 5.50 37.89 4.74
C THR A 357 6.41 36.68 4.69
N TRP A 358 5.88 35.50 4.37
CA TRP A 358 6.65 34.25 4.30
C TRP A 358 7.76 34.25 3.23
N SER A 359 7.64 35.11 2.20
CA SER A 359 8.62 35.27 1.12
C SER A 359 9.77 36.26 1.43
N THR A 360 9.72 36.96 2.57
CA THR A 360 10.69 38.01 2.91
C THR A 360 12.06 37.40 3.28
N SER A 361 13.17 37.98 2.82
CA SER A 361 14.50 37.54 3.24
C SER A 361 14.80 37.98 4.68
N GLY A 362 15.47 37.12 5.46
CA GLY A 362 15.86 37.43 6.84
C GLY A 362 14.82 37.14 7.92
N ILE A 363 13.69 36.50 7.58
CA ILE A 363 12.65 36.08 8.56
C ILE A 363 13.25 35.21 9.68
N GLY A 364 14.19 34.32 9.37
CA GLY A 364 14.80 33.43 10.35
C GLY A 364 15.48 34.17 11.52
N GLU A 365 16.24 35.23 11.23
CA GLU A 365 16.88 36.06 12.26
C GLU A 365 15.85 36.81 13.11
N TYR A 366 14.82 37.35 12.46
CA TYR A 366 13.70 38.00 13.15
C TYR A 366 12.97 37.05 14.10
N ILE A 367 12.63 35.84 13.63
CA ILE A 367 11.94 34.82 14.44
C ILE A 367 12.80 34.46 15.64
N LEU A 368 14.10 34.23 15.44
CA LEU A 368 15.02 33.88 16.52
C LEU A 368 15.11 35.00 17.56
N ARG A 369 15.25 36.26 17.12
CA ARG A 369 15.31 37.42 18.03
C ARG A 369 14.01 37.61 18.81
N THR A 370 12.87 37.46 18.15
CA THR A 370 11.57 37.61 18.81
C THR A 370 11.34 36.47 19.81
N ARG A 371 11.71 35.24 19.43
CA ARG A 371 11.66 34.06 20.31
C ARG A 371 12.48 34.26 21.58
N THR A 372 13.73 34.72 21.47
CA THR A 372 14.60 34.89 22.65
C THR A 372 14.06 35.91 23.63
N VAL A 373 13.54 37.05 23.14
CA VAL A 373 12.96 38.10 23.99
C VAL A 373 11.68 37.62 24.69
N VAL A 374 10.77 36.98 23.95
CA VAL A 374 9.51 36.46 24.52
C VAL A 374 9.79 35.34 25.53
N PHE A 375 10.73 34.44 25.21
CA PHE A 375 11.09 33.34 26.08
C PHE A 375 11.81 33.81 27.36
N ASP A 376 12.71 34.80 27.28
CA ASP A 376 13.34 35.38 28.47
C ASP A 376 12.30 35.95 29.44
N LEU A 377 11.29 36.67 28.90
CA LEU A 377 10.20 37.20 29.72
C LEU A 377 9.36 36.08 30.35
N GLU A 378 9.01 35.05 29.58
CA GLU A 378 8.22 33.90 30.05
C GLU A 378 8.95 33.17 31.19
N GLN A 379 10.25 32.93 31.02
CA GLN A 379 11.09 32.27 32.02
C GLN A 379 11.20 33.09 33.31
N ARG A 380 11.41 34.41 33.20
CA ARG A 380 11.46 35.29 34.39
C ARG A 380 10.13 35.34 35.13
N LEU A 381 9.02 35.43 34.39
CA LEU A 381 7.69 35.42 34.98
C LEU A 381 7.38 34.08 35.66
N GLN A 382 7.69 32.96 35.00
CA GLN A 382 7.49 31.63 35.56
C GLN A 382 8.33 31.42 36.82
N LYS A 383 9.59 31.86 36.84
CA LYS A 383 10.43 31.84 38.04
C LYS A 383 9.84 32.66 39.17
N SER A 384 9.36 33.88 38.88
CA SER A 384 8.69 34.73 39.88
C SER A 384 7.48 34.02 40.50
N LYS A 385 6.65 33.38 39.68
CA LYS A 385 5.48 32.62 40.14
C LYS A 385 5.85 31.41 40.96
N ASN A 386 6.86 30.66 40.54
CA ASN A 386 7.36 29.51 41.30
C ASN A 386 7.87 29.95 42.68
N ASN A 387 8.60 31.07 42.74
CA ASN A 387 9.06 31.64 44.02
C ASN A 387 7.89 32.06 44.92
N ILE A 388 6.84 32.67 44.36
CA ILE A 388 5.63 33.03 45.13
C ILE A 388 4.93 31.79 45.68
N LEU A 389 4.77 30.74 44.86
CA LEU A 389 4.18 29.47 45.29
C LEU A 389 5.00 28.80 46.40
N GLU A 390 6.33 28.86 46.30
CA GLU A 390 7.23 28.33 47.32
C GLU A 390 7.10 29.10 48.64
N ILE A 391 7.05 30.44 48.58
CA ILE A 391 6.78 31.30 49.75
C ILE A 391 5.43 30.95 50.38
N GLN A 392 4.39 30.79 49.57
CA GLN A 392 3.05 30.40 50.06
C GLN A 392 3.06 29.02 50.72
N SER A 393 3.81 28.06 50.17
CA SER A 393 3.99 26.72 50.74
C SER A 393 4.69 26.76 52.11
N ILE A 394 5.77 27.55 52.21
CA ILE A 394 6.50 27.77 53.48
C ILE A 394 5.57 28.43 54.51
N MET A 395 4.86 29.50 54.12
CA MET A 395 3.89 30.18 54.99
C MET A 395 2.75 29.25 55.43
N ALA A 396 2.27 28.37 54.56
CA ALA A 396 1.24 27.38 54.91
C ALA A 396 1.76 26.31 55.90
N THR A 397 3.06 26.01 55.88
CA THR A 397 3.68 25.12 56.86
C THR A 397 3.74 25.79 58.23
N TRP A 398 4.07 27.08 58.27
CA TRP A 398 4.06 27.88 59.50
C TRP A 398 2.66 28.10 60.04
N SER A 399 1.65 28.31 59.19
CA SER A 399 0.27 28.47 59.66
C SER A 399 -0.33 27.20 60.27
N LYS A 400 0.11 26.02 59.82
CA LYS A 400 -0.28 24.71 60.38
C LYS A 400 0.45 24.37 61.67
N SER A 401 1.59 25.00 61.95
CA SER A 401 2.38 24.77 63.16
C SER A 401 2.07 25.87 64.18
N PRO A 402 1.20 25.63 65.17
CA PRO A 402 0.89 26.64 66.17
C PRO A 402 2.17 27.03 66.93
N LEU A 403 2.46 28.35 66.98
CA LEU A 403 3.60 28.92 67.73
C LEU A 403 3.62 28.50 69.20
N TYR A 404 2.45 28.17 69.75
CA TYR A 404 2.29 27.63 71.09
C TYR A 404 1.46 26.34 71.04
N GLU A 405 2.13 25.20 71.19
CA GLU A 405 1.45 23.95 71.56
C GLU A 405 1.32 23.91 73.08
N ARG A 406 0.08 23.86 73.57
CA ARG A 406 -0.17 23.63 75.00
C ARG A 406 0.25 22.19 75.30
N SER A 407 1.28 22.01 76.12
CA SER A 407 1.69 20.70 76.65
C SER A 407 0.45 19.92 77.09
N SER A 408 0.12 18.85 76.39
CA SER A 408 -0.94 17.92 76.77
C SER A 408 -0.44 16.90 77.80
N ALA A 409 0.47 17.30 78.68
CA ALA A 409 0.74 16.56 79.90
C ALA A 409 -0.07 17.18 81.03
N ARG A 410 -1.02 16.41 81.58
CA ARG A 410 -1.65 16.71 82.87
C ARG A 410 -0.55 16.95 83.91
N GLY A 411 -0.38 18.20 84.32
CA GLY A 411 0.30 18.58 85.56
C GLY A 411 1.49 19.52 85.36
N GLY A 412 1.32 20.75 85.83
CA GLY A 412 2.43 21.68 86.14
C GLY A 412 2.69 22.71 85.05
N GLY A 413 2.39 23.97 85.36
CA GLY A 413 2.58 25.10 84.45
C GLY A 413 4.03 25.40 84.15
N GLY A 414 4.31 25.57 82.86
CA GLY A 414 5.55 26.09 82.32
C GLY A 414 5.39 26.19 80.81
N ALA A 415 5.16 27.40 80.29
CA ALA A 415 5.24 27.63 78.86
C ALA A 415 6.72 27.59 78.46
N THR A 416 7.15 26.51 77.83
CA THR A 416 8.48 26.43 77.21
C THR A 416 8.39 26.97 75.79
N GLU A 417 9.01 28.12 75.56
CA GLU A 417 9.32 28.68 74.25
C GLU A 417 10.25 27.69 73.52
N LYS A 418 9.87 27.21 72.33
CA LYS A 418 10.79 26.42 71.50
C LYS A 418 11.89 27.38 71.03
N GLN A 419 13.09 27.26 71.61
CA GLN A 419 14.29 27.75 70.97
C GLN A 419 14.36 27.13 69.57
N THR A 420 14.19 27.96 68.54
CA THR A 420 14.57 27.62 67.19
C THR A 420 16.09 27.47 67.18
N SER A 421 16.58 26.24 67.33
CA SER A 421 17.93 25.89 66.94
C SER A 421 18.09 26.26 65.47
N GLY A 422 18.86 27.32 65.23
CA GLY A 422 19.54 27.47 63.95
C GLY A 422 20.44 26.27 63.77
N ASP A 423 20.14 25.47 62.76
CA ASP A 423 21.08 24.62 62.02
C ASP A 423 20.25 23.86 60.97
N ASN A 424 20.09 24.50 59.82
CA ASN A 424 20.02 23.89 58.49
C ASN A 424 19.82 25.00 57.47
N LEU A 425 20.84 25.85 57.37
CA LEU A 425 21.15 26.63 56.19
C LEU A 425 22.61 26.30 55.85
N LEU A 426 22.78 25.35 54.94
CA LEU A 426 23.85 25.30 53.94
C LEU A 426 23.38 24.41 52.78
#